data_AF-A0A0B1RW09-F1
#
_entry.id   AF-A0A0B1RW09-F1
#
_cell.length_a   1.000
_cell.length_b   1.000
_cell.length_c   1.000
_cell.angle_alpha   90.00
_cell.angle_beta   90.00
_cell.angle_gamma   90.00
#
_symmetry.space_group_name_H-M   'P 1'
#
loop_
_entity.id
_entity.type
_entity.pdbx_description
1 polymer ?
#
loop_
_entity_poly.entity_id
_entity_poly.type
_entity_poly.pdbx_seq_one_letter_code
_entity_poly.pdbx_strand_id
1 'polypeptide(L)'
;LPKPEVSLIQADDEDSRTEASSLKAELVKLFGRISSVQTLSSKAWKAYAMLKRPKDDNVEEAEKYLQLLERALLADSNQPNWSRDVDRCSSVLSSAIELARERLRVASLKGDEAIKQAKSRVRMSLRTLATIAKKEYGDQNTQNNKEAAKIRSLLSEADGILAEVAL
;
A
#
# COMPACT_ATOMS: atom_id res chain seq x y z
N LEU A 1 17.54 -48.70 -22.22
CA LEU A 1 16.54 -47.60 -22.35
C LEU A 1 17.17 -46.34 -21.79
N PRO A 2 17.41 -45.28 -22.58
CA PRO A 2 17.88 -44.00 -22.05
C PRO A 2 16.71 -43.30 -21.34
N LYS A 3 16.99 -42.63 -20.22
CA LYS A 3 16.02 -41.79 -19.52
C LYS A 3 15.71 -40.55 -20.36
N PRO A 4 14.46 -40.07 -20.41
CA PRO A 4 14.16 -38.78 -21.02
C PRO A 4 14.79 -37.68 -20.15
N GLU A 5 15.65 -36.90 -20.79
CA GLU A 5 16.20 -35.66 -20.27
C GLU A 5 15.06 -34.65 -20.19
N VAL A 6 14.71 -34.23 -18.97
CA VAL A 6 13.73 -33.17 -18.75
C VAL A 6 14.39 -31.87 -19.16
N SER A 7 14.14 -31.43 -20.39
CA SER A 7 14.42 -30.06 -20.82
C SER A 7 13.52 -29.12 -20.02
N LEU A 8 14.10 -28.46 -19.01
CA LEU A 8 13.53 -27.26 -18.41
C LEU A 8 13.43 -26.19 -19.50
N ILE A 9 12.29 -26.10 -20.17
CA ILE A 9 12.02 -25.03 -21.15
C ILE A 9 11.75 -23.75 -20.36
N GLN A 10 12.78 -22.91 -20.29
CA GLN A 10 12.65 -21.47 -20.10
C GLN A 10 11.84 -20.91 -21.28
N ALA A 11 10.63 -20.40 -21.02
CA ALA A 11 9.87 -19.63 -21.99
C ALA A 11 9.19 -18.46 -21.27
N ASP A 12 9.99 -17.42 -21.03
CA ASP A 12 9.50 -16.05 -20.96
C ASP A 12 9.95 -15.43 -22.29
N ASP A 13 9.17 -15.64 -23.35
CA ASP A 13 9.52 -15.13 -24.68
C ASP A 13 9.22 -13.62 -24.79
N GLU A 14 10.01 -12.91 -25.59
CA GLU A 14 9.94 -11.45 -25.74
C GLU A 14 8.56 -10.96 -26.23
N ASP A 15 7.85 -11.80 -26.98
CA ASP A 15 6.48 -11.54 -27.46
C ASP A 15 5.49 -11.45 -26.28
N SER A 16 5.54 -12.40 -25.34
CA SER A 16 4.70 -12.39 -24.12
C SER A 16 4.96 -11.14 -23.27
N ARG A 17 6.23 -10.70 -23.18
CA ARG A 17 6.62 -9.50 -22.42
C ARG A 17 6.10 -8.21 -23.06
N THR A 18 6.11 -8.17 -24.39
CA THR A 18 5.59 -7.04 -25.17
C THR A 18 4.08 -6.94 -25.04
N GLU A 19 3.37 -8.07 -25.15
CA GLU A 19 1.93 -8.15 -24.96
C GLU A 19 1.52 -7.71 -23.54
N ALA A 20 2.18 -8.24 -22.51
CA ALA A 20 1.93 -7.86 -21.12
C ALA A 20 2.15 -6.36 -20.87
N SER A 21 3.17 -5.77 -21.51
CA SER A 21 3.44 -4.33 -21.41
C SER A 21 2.36 -3.49 -22.09
N SER A 22 1.84 -3.96 -23.23
CA SER A 22 0.72 -3.33 -23.93
C SER A 22 -0.56 -3.36 -23.08
N LEU A 23 -0.93 -4.53 -22.57
CA LEU A 23 -2.10 -4.71 -21.69
C LEU A 23 -2.00 -3.85 -20.43
N LYS A 24 -0.82 -3.78 -19.82
CA LYS A 24 -0.56 -2.89 -18.68
C LYS A 24 -0.84 -1.42 -19.04
N ALA A 25 -0.38 -0.96 -20.20
CA ALA A 25 -0.61 0.41 -20.65
C ALA A 25 -2.09 0.71 -20.90
N GLU A 26 -2.84 -0.24 -21.47
CA GLU A 26 -4.29 -0.12 -21.65
C GLU A 26 -5.05 -0.06 -20.33
N LEU A 27 -4.72 -0.94 -19.38
CA LEU A 27 -5.31 -0.93 -18.04
C LEU A 27 -5.05 0.40 -17.32
N VAL A 28 -3.84 0.94 -17.43
CA VAL A 28 -3.50 2.27 -16.88
C VAL A 28 -4.39 3.36 -17.49
N LYS A 29 -4.60 3.35 -18.80
CA LYS A 29 -5.49 4.31 -19.48
C LYS A 29 -6.93 4.15 -19.01
N LEU A 30 -7.42 2.91 -18.89
CA LEU A 30 -8.77 2.62 -18.42
C LEU A 30 -8.98 3.10 -16.99
N PHE A 31 -8.06 2.78 -16.08
CA PHE A 31 -8.08 3.29 -14.70
C PHE A 31 -8.06 4.82 -14.66
N GLY A 32 -7.26 5.46 -15.52
CA GLY A 32 -7.26 6.92 -15.68
C GLY A 32 -8.66 7.46 -16.02
N ARG A 33 -9.26 6.93 -17.09
CA ARG A 33 -10.60 7.35 -17.59
C ARG A 33 -11.72 7.10 -16.58
N ILE A 34 -11.73 5.92 -15.95
CA ILE A 34 -12.78 5.58 -14.99
C ILE A 34 -12.63 6.43 -13.72
N SER A 35 -11.40 6.64 -13.25
CA SER A 35 -11.14 7.44 -12.06
C SER A 35 -11.47 8.93 -12.20
N SER A 36 -11.57 9.45 -13.43
CA SER A 36 -11.95 10.84 -13.67
C SER A 36 -13.46 11.08 -13.62
N VAL A 37 -14.28 10.03 -13.71
CA VAL A 37 -15.75 10.15 -13.77
C VAL A 37 -16.46 9.46 -12.61
N GLN A 38 -15.79 8.56 -11.90
CA GLN A 38 -16.34 7.87 -10.74
C GLN A 38 -15.32 7.70 -9.63
N THR A 39 -15.81 7.68 -8.39
CA THR A 39 -15.01 7.32 -7.23
C THR A 39 -14.70 5.82 -7.28
N LEU A 40 -13.42 5.47 -7.19
CA LEU A 40 -12.99 4.07 -7.12
C LEU A 40 -12.96 3.58 -5.68
N SER A 41 -13.17 2.27 -5.50
CA SER A 41 -12.91 1.60 -4.23
C SER A 41 -11.42 1.60 -3.90
N SER A 42 -11.07 1.42 -2.63
CA SER A 42 -9.66 1.27 -2.21
C SER A 42 -8.93 0.17 -2.98
N LYS A 43 -9.57 -0.99 -3.17
CA LYS A 43 -9.00 -2.10 -3.96
C LYS A 43 -8.70 -1.69 -5.40
N ALA A 44 -9.59 -0.96 -6.05
CA ALA A 44 -9.37 -0.46 -7.41
C ALA A 44 -8.25 0.58 -7.48
N TRP A 45 -8.17 1.50 -6.50
CA TRP A 45 -7.05 2.44 -6.38
C TRP A 45 -5.71 1.72 -6.16
N LYS A 46 -5.66 0.69 -5.31
CA LYS A 46 -4.45 -0.12 -5.11
C LYS A 46 -4.03 -0.85 -6.37
N ALA A 47 -4.97 -1.46 -7.09
CA ALA A 47 -4.67 -2.09 -8.37
C ALA A 47 -4.09 -1.09 -9.37
N TYR A 48 -4.65 0.12 -9.42
CA TYR A 48 -4.11 1.19 -10.26
C TYR A 48 -2.71 1.64 -9.81
N ALA A 49 -2.51 1.84 -8.51
CA ALA A 49 -1.19 2.14 -7.94
C ALA A 49 -0.18 1.06 -8.34
N MET A 50 -0.58 -0.21 -8.26
CA MET A 50 0.30 -1.34 -8.55
C MET A 50 0.74 -1.40 -10.01
N LEU A 51 -0.15 -1.07 -10.94
CA LEU A 51 0.21 -0.91 -12.35
C LEU A 51 1.21 0.26 -12.55
N LYS A 52 1.18 1.27 -11.69
CA LYS A 52 2.07 2.44 -11.76
C LYS A 52 3.24 2.40 -10.78
N ARG A 53 3.50 1.27 -10.13
CA ARG A 53 4.65 1.14 -9.23
C ARG A 53 5.94 1.35 -10.05
N PRO A 54 6.84 2.25 -9.63
CA PRO A 54 8.10 2.47 -10.32
C PRO A 54 8.94 1.19 -10.32
N LYS A 55 9.66 0.94 -11.42
CA LYS A 55 10.57 -0.21 -11.54
C LYS A 55 11.98 0.09 -11.02
N ASP A 56 12.29 1.37 -10.87
CA ASP A 56 13.58 1.92 -10.48
C ASP A 56 13.38 3.05 -9.45
N ASP A 57 14.44 3.80 -9.15
CA ASP A 57 14.41 4.95 -8.25
C ASP A 57 13.93 6.24 -8.92
N ASN A 58 13.11 6.15 -9.98
CA ASN A 58 12.46 7.30 -10.60
C ASN A 58 11.50 7.97 -9.60
N VAL A 59 11.93 9.11 -9.07
CA VAL A 59 11.20 9.89 -8.06
C VAL A 59 9.85 10.38 -8.58
N GLU A 60 9.75 10.81 -9.84
CA GLU A 60 8.50 11.34 -10.39
C GLU A 60 7.43 10.25 -10.49
N GLU A 61 7.79 9.06 -10.96
CA GLU A 61 6.89 7.91 -10.98
C GLU A 61 6.52 7.46 -9.57
N ALA A 62 7.48 7.47 -8.64
CA ALA A 62 7.24 7.12 -7.26
C ALA A 62 6.27 8.10 -6.56
N GLU A 63 6.33 9.40 -6.86
CA GLU A 63 5.38 10.39 -6.36
C GLU A 63 3.97 10.16 -6.90
N LYS A 64 3.83 9.85 -8.20
CA LYS A 64 2.53 9.47 -8.79
C LYS A 64 1.98 8.19 -8.14
N TYR A 65 2.83 7.21 -7.87
CA TYR A 65 2.47 6.00 -7.14
C TYR A 65 1.97 6.30 -5.71
N LEU A 66 2.67 7.16 -4.97
CA LEU A 66 2.26 7.61 -3.63
C LEU A 66 0.89 8.30 -3.64
N GLN A 67 0.61 9.14 -4.64
CA GLN A 67 -0.69 9.78 -4.80
C GLN A 67 -1.82 8.75 -4.98
N LEU A 68 -1.56 7.66 -5.70
CA LEU A 68 -2.56 6.60 -5.89
C LEU A 68 -2.78 5.78 -4.62
N LEU A 69 -1.72 5.49 -3.86
CA LEU A 69 -1.83 4.86 -2.53
C LEU A 69 -2.60 5.74 -1.54
N GLU A 70 -2.40 7.06 -1.58
CA GLU A 70 -3.15 8.02 -0.77
C GLU A 70 -4.65 7.97 -1.08
N ARG A 71 -5.01 7.91 -2.36
CA ARG A 71 -6.41 7.78 -2.78
C ARG A 71 -7.01 6.44 -2.36
N ALA A 72 -6.22 5.36 -2.40
CA ALA A 72 -6.66 4.07 -1.89
C ALA A 72 -6.96 4.10 -0.40
N LEU A 73 -6.01 4.61 0.41
CA LEU A 73 -6.19 4.74 1.85
C LEU A 73 -7.41 5.60 2.17
N LEU A 74 -7.55 6.75 1.51
CA LEU A 74 -8.67 7.67 1.72
C LEU A 74 -10.02 7.03 1.42
N ALA A 75 -10.12 6.20 0.36
CA ALA A 75 -11.35 5.52 -0.02
C ALA A 75 -11.86 4.57 1.07
N ASP A 76 -10.97 3.94 1.84
CA ASP A 76 -11.33 3.11 2.99
C ASP A 76 -11.50 3.93 4.29
N SER A 77 -10.58 4.85 4.58
CA SER A 77 -10.56 5.59 5.85
C SER A 77 -11.64 6.66 5.98
N ASN A 78 -12.25 7.09 4.86
CA ASN A 78 -13.41 7.99 4.86
C ASN A 78 -14.74 7.26 5.07
N GLN A 79 -14.76 5.93 5.02
CA GLN A 79 -15.99 5.19 5.29
C GLN A 79 -16.35 5.33 6.78
N PRO A 80 -17.62 5.61 7.12
CA PRO A 80 -18.03 5.69 8.51
C PRO A 80 -17.79 4.36 9.21
N ASN A 81 -17.35 4.42 10.47
CA ASN A 81 -17.13 3.24 11.32
C ASN A 81 -16.15 2.20 10.73
N TRP A 82 -15.23 2.59 9.83
CA TRP A 82 -14.23 1.67 9.27
C TRP A 82 -13.43 0.93 10.35
N SER A 83 -13.25 1.55 11.52
CA SER A 83 -12.53 0.97 12.65
C SER A 83 -13.29 -0.14 13.37
N ARG A 84 -14.61 -0.21 13.27
CA ARG A 84 -15.42 -1.25 13.93
C ARG A 84 -15.52 -2.54 13.14
N ASP A 85 -15.29 -2.46 11.85
CA ASP A 85 -15.22 -3.61 10.95
C ASP A 85 -13.77 -4.12 10.90
N VAL A 86 -13.57 -5.39 11.22
CA VAL A 86 -12.24 -5.95 11.42
C VAL A 86 -11.45 -5.99 10.11
N ASP A 87 -12.09 -6.36 9.00
CA ASP A 87 -11.47 -6.43 7.69
C ASP A 87 -11.11 -5.04 7.16
N ARG A 88 -12.03 -4.07 7.31
CA ARG A 88 -11.78 -2.68 6.91
C ARG A 88 -10.71 -2.04 7.78
N CYS A 89 -10.73 -2.24 9.09
CA CYS A 89 -9.71 -1.73 9.99
C CYS A 89 -8.33 -2.31 9.64
N SER A 90 -8.25 -3.62 9.41
CA SER A 90 -7.02 -4.24 8.92
C SER A 90 -6.58 -3.66 7.57
N SER A 91 -7.48 -3.48 6.60
CA SER A 91 -7.16 -2.88 5.30
C SER A 91 -6.61 -1.47 5.44
N VAL A 92 -7.26 -0.61 6.26
CA VAL A 92 -6.83 0.77 6.50
C VAL A 92 -5.44 0.80 7.13
N LEU A 93 -5.19 0.02 8.19
CA LEU A 93 -3.89 -0.01 8.86
C LEU A 93 -2.78 -0.53 7.93
N SER A 94 -3.02 -1.64 7.21
CA SER A 94 -2.04 -2.17 6.26
C SER A 94 -1.71 -1.15 5.16
N SER A 95 -2.72 -0.45 4.64
CA SER A 95 -2.51 0.60 3.62
C SER A 95 -1.75 1.80 4.18
N ALA A 96 -2.03 2.19 5.41
CA ALA A 96 -1.36 3.31 6.07
C ALA A 96 0.12 3.00 6.34
N ILE A 97 0.43 1.77 6.75
CA ILE A 97 1.80 1.28 6.94
C ILE A 97 2.57 1.22 5.62
N GLU A 98 1.96 0.65 4.56
CA GLU A 98 2.55 0.62 3.22
C GLU A 98 2.87 2.03 2.73
N LEU A 99 1.90 2.94 2.83
CA LEU A 99 2.06 4.34 2.43
C LEU A 99 3.14 5.05 3.26
N ALA A 100 3.23 4.75 4.57
CA ALA A 100 4.27 5.33 5.42
C ALA A 100 5.67 4.90 4.98
N ARG A 101 5.87 3.60 4.73
CA ARG A 101 7.14 3.06 4.24
C ARG A 101 7.53 3.64 2.89
N GLU A 102 6.61 3.68 1.94
CA GLU A 102 6.89 4.23 0.61
C GLU A 102 7.22 5.72 0.67
N ARG A 103 6.56 6.50 1.54
CA ARG A 103 6.92 7.92 1.74
C ARG A 103 8.35 8.09 2.23
N LEU A 104 8.77 7.28 3.21
CA LEU A 104 10.13 7.33 3.74
C LEU A 104 11.15 6.87 2.69
N ARG A 105 10.85 5.82 1.94
CA ARG A 105 11.68 5.33 0.83
C ARG A 105 11.87 6.42 -0.23
N VAL A 106 10.79 6.99 -0.77
CA VAL A 106 10.87 8.05 -1.79
C VAL A 106 11.58 9.28 -1.27
N ALA A 107 11.36 9.65 0.00
CA ALA A 107 12.06 10.77 0.61
C ALA A 107 13.58 10.54 0.71
N SER A 108 14.02 9.31 0.99
CA SER A 108 15.46 8.98 1.01
C SER A 108 16.16 9.18 -0.34
N LEU A 109 15.42 9.08 -1.45
CA LEU A 109 15.94 9.38 -2.79
C LEU A 109 16.09 10.88 -3.06
N LYS A 110 15.39 11.73 -2.29
CA LYS A 110 15.32 13.19 -2.46
C LYS A 110 16.24 13.96 -1.50
N GLY A 111 16.75 13.32 -0.45
CA GLY A 111 17.66 13.89 0.54
C GLY A 111 17.00 14.34 1.85
N ASP A 112 17.83 14.85 2.76
CA ASP A 112 17.49 15.03 4.19
C ASP A 112 16.26 15.87 4.48
N GLU A 113 16.04 16.95 3.72
CA GLU A 113 14.90 17.83 3.92
C GLU A 113 13.58 17.13 3.56
N ALA A 114 13.59 16.34 2.48
CA ALA A 114 12.45 15.51 2.11
C ALA A 114 12.18 14.43 3.17
N ILE A 115 13.23 13.85 3.77
CA ILE A 115 13.11 12.87 4.86
C ILE A 115 12.41 13.50 6.06
N LYS A 116 12.83 14.70 6.49
CA LYS A 116 12.18 15.41 7.61
C LYS A 116 10.70 15.68 7.35
N GLN A 117 10.36 16.13 6.15
CA GLN A 117 8.98 16.37 5.75
C GLN A 117 8.16 15.07 5.72
N ALA A 118 8.72 14.00 5.17
CA ALA A 118 8.09 12.69 5.14
C ALA A 118 7.87 12.13 6.55
N LYS A 119 8.86 12.18 7.45
CA LYS A 119 8.73 11.80 8.86
C LYS A 119 7.57 12.54 9.54
N SER A 120 7.49 13.86 9.35
CA SER A 120 6.39 14.66 9.91
C SER A 120 5.02 14.23 9.37
N ARG A 121 4.91 14.02 8.04
CA ARG A 121 3.67 13.59 7.39
C ARG A 121 3.24 12.17 7.78
N VAL A 122 4.18 11.24 7.88
CA VAL A 122 3.96 9.87 8.36
C VAL A 122 3.45 9.92 9.80
N ARG A 123 4.16 10.64 10.67
CA ARG A 123 3.78 10.77 12.08
C ARG A 123 2.36 11.30 12.25
N MET A 124 1.96 12.34 11.50
CA MET A 124 0.61 12.89 11.59
C MET A 124 -0.45 11.92 11.06
N SER A 125 -0.25 11.36 9.86
CA SER A 125 -1.28 10.53 9.21
C SER A 125 -1.42 9.14 9.83
N LEU A 126 -0.32 8.44 10.09
CA LEU A 126 -0.34 7.09 10.66
C LEU A 126 -0.82 7.10 12.11
N ARG A 127 -0.39 8.09 12.92
CA ARG A 127 -0.82 8.21 14.32
C ARG A 127 -2.32 8.40 14.45
N THR A 128 -2.93 9.24 13.62
CA THR A 128 -4.38 9.47 13.67
C THR A 128 -5.15 8.16 13.46
N LEU A 129 -4.79 7.38 12.43
CA LEU A 129 -5.45 6.11 12.14
C LEU A 129 -5.17 5.05 13.21
N ALA A 130 -3.92 4.94 13.68
CA ALA A 130 -3.54 4.01 14.73
C ALA A 130 -4.27 4.30 16.05
N THR A 131 -4.42 5.57 16.44
CA THR A 131 -5.18 5.96 17.64
C THR A 131 -6.64 5.56 17.55
N ILE A 132 -7.28 5.77 16.38
CA ILE A 132 -8.67 5.35 16.16
C ILE A 132 -8.80 3.82 16.30
N ALA A 133 -7.93 3.06 15.64
CA ALA A 133 -7.95 1.60 15.72
C ALA A 133 -7.63 1.07 17.13
N LYS A 134 -6.71 1.70 17.86
CA LYS A 134 -6.41 1.36 19.27
C LYS A 134 -7.60 1.54 20.20
N LYS A 135 -8.46 2.53 19.93
CA LYS A 135 -9.67 2.72 20.74
C LYS A 135 -10.63 1.52 20.63
N GLU A 136 -10.67 0.85 19.48
CA GLU A 136 -11.55 -0.30 19.24
C GLU A 136 -10.90 -1.64 19.63
N TYR A 137 -9.57 -1.78 19.45
CA TYR A 137 -8.86 -3.07 19.61
C TYR A 137 -7.66 -3.06 20.57
N GLY A 138 -7.43 -1.96 21.30
CA GLY A 138 -6.29 -1.81 22.20
C GLY A 138 -6.41 -2.64 23.49
N ASP A 139 -7.64 -2.94 23.92
CA ASP A 139 -7.88 -3.71 25.13
C ASP A 139 -7.68 -5.21 24.89
N GLN A 140 -6.87 -5.85 25.75
CA GLN A 140 -6.61 -7.29 25.67
C GLN A 140 -7.84 -8.16 25.97
N ASN A 141 -8.92 -7.56 26.49
CA ASN A 141 -10.16 -8.24 26.85
C ASN A 141 -11.05 -8.55 25.64
N THR A 142 -10.71 -8.07 24.44
CA THR A 142 -11.28 -8.54 23.17
C THR A 142 -10.69 -9.92 22.86
N GLN A 143 -11.09 -10.90 23.66
CA GLN A 143 -10.52 -12.23 23.73
C GLN A 143 -11.03 -13.10 22.57
N ASN A 144 -10.10 -13.75 21.88
CA ASN A 144 -10.31 -14.87 20.96
C ASN A 144 -10.96 -14.63 19.59
N ASN A 145 -10.68 -13.51 18.92
CA ASN A 145 -10.82 -13.44 17.46
C ASN A 145 -9.43 -13.37 16.79
N LYS A 146 -9.10 -14.35 15.92
CA LYS A 146 -7.87 -14.35 15.10
C LYS A 146 -7.71 -13.05 14.31
N GLU A 147 -8.82 -12.46 13.89
CA GLU A 147 -8.85 -11.22 13.11
C GLU A 147 -8.48 -10.00 13.97
N ALA A 148 -8.84 -9.98 15.26
CA ALA A 148 -8.38 -8.95 16.20
C ALA A 148 -6.88 -9.07 16.50
N ALA A 149 -6.32 -10.29 16.47
CA ALA A 149 -4.87 -10.49 16.59
C ALA A 149 -4.10 -9.88 15.41
N LYS A 150 -4.65 -9.97 14.18
CA LYS A 150 -4.07 -9.32 13.00
C LYS A 150 -4.01 -7.80 13.17
N ILE A 151 -5.08 -7.17 13.66
CA ILE A 151 -5.09 -5.72 13.93
C ILE A 151 -4.04 -5.34 14.96
N ARG A 152 -3.91 -6.10 16.06
CA ARG A 152 -2.88 -5.85 17.08
C ARG A 152 -1.46 -5.94 16.52
N SER A 153 -1.20 -6.90 15.63
CA SER A 153 0.09 -6.99 14.92
C SER A 153 0.35 -5.74 14.07
N LEU A 154 -0.65 -5.26 13.31
CA LEU A 154 -0.53 -4.06 12.51
C LEU A 154 -0.34 -2.80 13.37
N LEU A 155 -1.01 -2.72 14.52
CA LEU A 155 -0.82 -1.62 15.48
C LEU A 155 0.61 -1.61 16.05
N SER A 156 1.16 -2.77 16.38
CA SER A 156 2.55 -2.90 16.83
C SER A 156 3.55 -2.45 15.75
N GLU A 157 3.30 -2.81 14.49
CA GLU A 157 4.11 -2.39 13.35
C GLU A 157 4.02 -0.87 13.10
N ALA A 158 2.81 -0.32 13.18
CA ALA A 158 2.59 1.12 13.08
C ALA A 158 3.30 1.89 14.21
N ASP A 159 3.29 1.37 15.43
CA ASP A 159 4.01 1.96 16.57
C ASP A 159 5.53 1.94 16.38
N GLY A 160 6.07 0.86 15.80
CA GLY A 160 7.48 0.79 15.43
C GLY A 160 7.88 1.91 14.46
N ILE A 161 7.10 2.08 13.38
CA ILE A 161 7.33 3.17 12.41
C ILE A 161 7.19 4.54 13.09
N LEU A 162 6.18 4.72 13.95
CA LEU A 162 5.96 5.98 14.65
C LEU A 162 7.09 6.34 15.63
N ALA A 163 7.74 5.34 16.23
CA ALA A 163 8.92 5.53 17.06
C ALA A 163 10.14 5.93 16.23
N GLU A 164 10.39 5.25 15.10
CA GLU A 164 11.51 5.55 14.20
C GLU A 164 11.45 6.98 13.62
N VAL A 165 10.26 7.45 13.25
CA VAL A 165 10.09 8.80 12.69
C VAL A 165 10.00 9.91 13.74
N ALA A 166 9.93 9.56 15.03
CA ALA A 166 9.93 10.51 16.13
C ALA A 166 11.35 10.92 16.57
N LEU A 167 12.36 10.13 16.20
CA LEU A 167 13.80 10.41 16.32
C LEU A 167 14.26 11.37 15.23
#